data_AF-A0A9W7GSN0-F1
#
_entry.id   AF-A0A9W7GSN0-F1
#
_cell.length_a   1.000
_cell.length_b   1.000
_cell.length_c   1.000
_cell.angle_alpha   90.00
_cell.angle_beta   90.00
_cell.angle_gamma   90.00
#
_symmetry.space_group_name_H-M   'P 1'
#
loop_
_entity.id
_entity.type
_entity.pdbx_description
1 polymer ?
#
loop_
_entity_poly.entity_id
_entity_poly.type
_entity_poly.pdbx_seq_one_letter_code
_entity_poly.pdbx_strand_id
1 'polypeptide(L)'
;MHPSTIIVTGSSIASLNVAYTVTPPTTIPSGFSEVCINNDWDPPQTWGKLNEGREWYGAKNGAYVYLNGADGMWWMDTPDGLGKFVARFGGEGNVPTDGWRPLPGVEGGTPKVAFA
;
A
#
# COMPACT_ATOMS: atom_id res chain seq x y z
N MET A 1 4.55 -19.40 1.67
CA MET A 1 5.46 -18.42 1.02
C MET A 1 4.62 -17.22 0.65
N HIS A 2 5.04 -16.02 1.05
CA HIS A 2 4.44 -14.79 0.52
C HIS A 2 4.93 -14.60 -0.92
N PRO A 3 4.06 -14.17 -1.85
CA PRO A 3 4.46 -13.94 -3.23
C PRO A 3 5.49 -12.81 -3.29
N SER A 4 6.56 -13.00 -4.05
CA SER A 4 7.58 -11.94 -4.21
C SER A 4 7.07 -10.77 -5.05
N THR A 5 6.02 -11.00 -5.84
CA THR A 5 5.43 -10.03 -6.76
C THR A 5 3.92 -10.09 -6.71
N ILE A 6 3.28 -8.92 -6.75
CA ILE A 6 1.85 -8.78 -6.99
C ILE A 6 1.60 -7.90 -8.21
N ILE A 7 0.54 -8.20 -8.96
CA ILE A 7 0.08 -7.40 -10.09
C ILE A 7 -1.28 -6.82 -9.72
N VAL A 8 -1.37 -5.51 -9.77
CA VAL A 8 -2.62 -4.79 -9.52
C VAL A 8 -3.24 -4.40 -10.86
N THR A 9 -4.54 -4.63 -11.00
CA THR A 9 -5.33 -4.21 -12.17
C THR A 9 -6.71 -3.70 -11.74
N GLY A 10 -7.46 -3.07 -12.65
CA GLY A 10 -8.85 -2.68 -12.42
C GLY A 10 -9.07 -1.44 -11.54
N SER A 11 -8.03 -0.84 -10.98
CA SER A 11 -8.14 0.44 -10.28
C SER A 11 -8.54 1.56 -11.25
N SER A 12 -9.40 2.48 -10.82
CA SER A 12 -9.66 3.73 -11.54
C SER A 12 -8.44 4.67 -11.60
N ILE A 13 -7.40 4.40 -10.80
CA ILE A 13 -6.18 5.19 -10.77
C ILE A 13 -5.10 4.45 -11.55
N ALA A 14 -4.76 4.98 -12.74
CA ALA A 14 -3.86 4.32 -13.67
C ALA A 14 -2.48 4.00 -13.09
N SER A 15 -1.94 4.85 -12.22
CA SER A 15 -0.64 4.64 -11.57
C SER A 15 -0.62 3.45 -10.60
N LEU A 16 -1.78 2.92 -10.20
CA LEU A 16 -1.86 1.74 -9.35
C LEU A 16 -1.93 0.44 -10.14
N ASN A 17 -2.22 0.48 -11.45
CA ASN A 17 -2.36 -0.71 -12.29
C ASN A 17 -1.00 -1.22 -12.81
N VAL A 18 -0.12 -1.59 -11.88
CA VAL A 18 1.27 -1.98 -12.15
C VAL A 18 1.68 -3.21 -11.34
N ALA A 19 2.90 -3.70 -11.58
CA ALA A 19 3.52 -4.72 -10.75
C ALA A 19 4.24 -4.10 -9.55
N TYR A 20 4.15 -4.79 -8.42
CA TYR A 20 4.81 -4.43 -7.17
C TYR A 20 5.64 -5.61 -6.69
N THR A 21 6.78 -5.35 -6.09
CA THR A 21 7.67 -6.37 -5.53
C THR A 21 7.77 -6.22 -4.02
N VAL A 22 8.01 -7.33 -3.33
CA VAL A 22 8.28 -7.30 -1.89
C VAL A 22 9.45 -6.38 -1.58
N THR A 23 9.29 -5.57 -0.54
CA THR A 23 10.21 -4.55 -0.09
C THR A 23 10.45 -4.74 1.40
N PRO A 24 11.71 -4.67 1.88
CA PRO A 24 12.02 -4.87 3.27
C PRO A 24 11.43 -3.75 4.15
N PRO A 25 11.09 -4.05 5.42
CA PRO A 25 10.52 -3.07 6.35
C PRO A 25 11.41 -1.85 6.61
N THR A 26 12.72 -1.98 6.40
CA THR A 26 13.72 -0.92 6.58
C THR A 26 13.68 0.14 5.50
N THR A 27 13.03 -0.13 4.37
CA THR A 27 12.82 0.86 3.31
C THR A 27 11.49 1.55 3.56
N ILE A 28 11.51 2.89 3.60
CA ILE A 28 10.32 3.73 3.74
C ILE A 28 9.92 4.21 2.34
N PRO A 29 8.63 4.15 1.95
CA PRO A 29 8.18 4.71 0.68
C PRO A 29 8.49 6.21 0.59
N SER A 30 8.90 6.68 -0.59
CA SER A 30 9.25 8.10 -0.79
C SER A 30 8.03 9.01 -0.57
N GLY A 31 6.89 8.68 -1.17
CA GLY A 31 5.65 9.43 -0.99
C GLY A 31 5.19 9.46 0.47
N PHE A 32 5.31 8.34 1.19
CA PHE A 32 5.03 8.30 2.63
C PHE A 32 5.92 9.29 3.41
N SER A 33 7.21 9.34 3.06
CA SER A 33 8.17 10.24 3.70
C SER A 33 7.84 11.70 3.43
N GLU A 34 7.45 12.03 2.19
CA GLU A 34 7.01 13.37 1.81
C GLU A 34 5.74 13.78 2.59
N VAL A 35 4.75 12.89 2.71
CA VAL A 35 3.54 13.15 3.52
C VAL A 35 3.90 13.39 4.98
N CYS A 36 4.78 12.58 5.56
CA CYS A 36 5.23 12.77 6.94
C CYS A 36 5.90 14.14 7.14
N ILE A 37 6.84 14.50 6.26
CA ILE A 37 7.53 15.80 6.31
C ILE A 37 6.53 16.96 6.20
N ASN A 38 5.56 16.87 5.28
CA ASN A 38 4.54 17.90 5.08
C ASN A 38 3.58 18.07 6.28
N ASN A 39 3.53 17.09 7.19
CA ASN A 39 2.69 17.11 8.39
C ASN A 39 3.50 17.23 9.70
N ASP A 40 4.78 17.57 9.61
CA ASP A 40 5.70 17.64 10.77
C ASP A 40 5.78 16.32 11.57
N TRP A 41 5.71 15.18 10.88
CA TRP A 41 5.88 13.85 11.45
C TRP A 41 7.25 13.26 11.11
N ASP A 42 7.87 12.56 12.06
CA ASP A 42 9.12 11.82 11.80
C ASP A 42 8.82 10.58 10.94
N PRO A 43 9.36 10.47 9.70
CA PRO A 43 9.01 9.35 8.82
C PRO A 43 9.41 7.98 9.36
N PRO A 44 10.63 7.75 9.87
CA PRO A 44 11.02 6.46 10.44
C PRO A 44 10.15 6.02 11.61
N GLN A 45 9.89 6.91 12.56
CA GLN A 45 9.06 6.62 13.72
C GLN A 45 7.61 6.34 13.31
N THR A 46 7.07 7.11 12.38
CA THR A 46 5.68 6.95 11.92
C THR A 46 5.53 5.65 11.12
N TRP A 47 6.44 5.38 10.19
CA TRP A 47 6.46 4.12 9.44
C TRP A 47 6.58 2.91 10.37
N GLY A 48 7.49 2.96 11.35
CA GLY A 48 7.66 1.88 12.32
C GLY A 48 6.39 1.58 13.12
N LYS A 49 5.61 2.61 13.46
CA LYS A 49 4.32 2.46 14.15
C LYS A 49 3.23 1.85 13.26
N LEU A 50 3.16 2.27 11.99
CA LEU A 50 2.08 1.84 11.08
C LEU A 50 2.39 0.49 10.43
N ASN A 51 3.59 0.29 9.92
CA ASN A 51 3.97 -0.92 9.20
C ASN A 51 4.48 -2.04 10.14
N GLU A 52 4.78 -1.74 11.41
CA GLU A 52 5.18 -2.72 12.45
C GLU A 52 6.34 -3.65 12.06
N GLY A 53 7.26 -3.17 11.21
CA GLY A 53 8.39 -3.97 10.74
C GLY A 53 8.01 -5.10 9.76
N ARG A 54 6.85 -5.01 9.10
CA ARG A 54 6.40 -5.99 8.09
C ARG A 54 6.99 -5.70 6.71
N GLU A 55 7.14 -6.75 5.92
CA GLU A 55 7.36 -6.58 4.48
C GLU A 55 6.13 -5.91 3.85
N TRP A 56 6.39 -5.11 2.82
CA TRP A 56 5.38 -4.38 2.07
C TRP A 56 5.70 -4.47 0.57
N TYR A 57 4.81 -3.99 -0.29
CA TYR A 57 4.99 -4.11 -1.75
C TYR A 57 5.21 -2.73 -2.37
N GLY A 58 6.35 -2.54 -3.00
CA GLY A 58 6.70 -1.30 -3.71
C GLY A 58 6.63 -1.47 -5.22
N ALA A 59 6.06 -0.50 -5.92
CA ALA A 59 6.13 -0.40 -7.37
C ALA A 59 7.26 0.54 -7.81
N LYS A 60 7.76 0.32 -9.04
CA LYS A 60 8.84 1.15 -9.62
C LYS A 60 8.47 2.63 -9.75
N ASN A 61 7.18 2.94 -9.85
CA ASN A 61 6.69 4.32 -9.97
C ASN A 61 6.49 5.02 -8.61
N GLY A 62 6.81 4.36 -7.50
CA GLY A 62 6.68 4.91 -6.15
C GLY A 62 5.34 4.62 -5.46
N ALA A 63 4.36 4.01 -6.14
CA ALA A 63 3.16 3.52 -5.49
C ALA A 63 3.50 2.34 -4.56
N TYR A 64 2.69 2.12 -3.53
CA TYR A 64 2.97 1.05 -2.57
C TYR A 64 1.72 0.47 -1.91
N VAL A 65 1.87 -0.76 -1.41
CA VAL A 65 0.83 -1.51 -0.69
C VAL A 65 1.42 -2.04 0.61
N TYR A 66 0.78 -1.77 1.75
CA TYR A 66 1.25 -2.20 3.07
C TYR A 66 0.09 -2.50 4.02
N LEU A 67 0.36 -3.31 5.05
CA LEU A 67 -0.59 -3.56 6.13
C LEU A 67 -0.35 -2.53 7.23
N ASN A 68 -1.34 -1.67 7.45
CA ASN A 68 -1.31 -0.72 8.55
C ASN A 68 -1.80 -1.42 9.83
N GLY A 69 -0.88 -1.62 10.78
CA GLY A 69 -1.15 -2.24 12.07
C GLY A 69 -2.05 -1.41 12.97
N ALA A 70 -2.13 -0.09 12.77
CA ALA A 70 -2.94 0.79 13.60
C ALA A 70 -4.45 0.61 13.37
N ASP A 71 -4.87 0.27 12.14
CA ASP A 71 -6.28 0.08 11.78
C ASP A 71 -6.60 -1.34 11.27
N GLY A 72 -5.59 -2.19 11.08
CA GLY A 72 -5.74 -3.56 10.58
C GLY A 72 -6.19 -3.62 9.12
N MET A 73 -5.95 -2.56 8.34
CA MET A 73 -6.29 -2.49 6.92
C MET A 73 -5.04 -2.60 6.07
N TRP A 74 -5.18 -3.24 4.92
CA TRP A 74 -4.25 -3.06 3.81
C TRP A 74 -4.54 -1.73 3.14
N TRP A 75 -3.49 -0.96 2.90
CA TRP A 75 -3.54 0.32 2.22
C TRP A 75 -2.85 0.23 0.87
N MET A 76 -3.40 0.91 -0.12
CA MET A 76 -2.80 1.10 -1.44
C MET A 76 -2.72 2.59 -1.73
N ASP A 77 -1.48 3.06 -1.84
CA ASP A 77 -1.14 4.47 -1.88
C ASP A 77 -0.53 4.80 -3.24
N THR A 78 -0.87 5.96 -3.77
CA THR A 78 -0.25 6.48 -4.99
C THR A 78 1.18 6.96 -4.73
N PRO A 79 1.97 7.26 -5.78
CA PRO A 79 3.35 7.73 -5.61
C PRO A 79 3.52 8.98 -4.74
N ASP A 80 2.46 9.79 -4.60
CA ASP A 80 2.39 10.97 -3.73
C ASP A 80 2.22 10.64 -2.24
N GLY A 81 2.15 9.35 -1.87
CA GLY A 81 1.98 8.91 -0.49
C GLY A 81 0.54 9.00 0.03
N LEU A 82 -0.42 9.39 -0.81
CA LEU A 82 -1.81 9.49 -0.40
C LEU A 82 -2.53 8.16 -0.61
N GLY A 83 -3.06 7.60 0.47
CA GLY A 83 -3.92 6.42 0.41
C GLY A 83 -5.12 6.63 -0.50
N LYS A 84 -5.42 5.63 -1.33
CA LYS A 84 -6.55 5.65 -2.26
C LYS A 84 -7.53 4.51 -2.04
N PHE A 85 -7.02 3.35 -1.68
CA PHE A 85 -7.85 2.18 -1.42
C PHE A 85 -7.44 1.49 -0.14
N VAL A 86 -8.43 0.94 0.56
CA VAL A 86 -8.23 0.09 1.73
C VAL A 86 -8.97 -1.23 1.59
N ALA A 87 -8.38 -2.30 2.08
CA ALA A 87 -9.03 -3.61 2.15
C ALA A 87 -8.81 -4.21 3.53
N ARG A 88 -9.87 -4.78 4.12
CA ARG A 88 -9.75 -5.39 5.45
C ARG A 88 -8.86 -6.62 5.38
N PHE A 89 -8.00 -6.76 6.38
CA PHE A 89 -7.29 -7.99 6.63
C PHE A 89 -8.27 -9.15 6.87
N GLY A 90 -8.36 -10.08 5.90
CA GLY A 90 -9.26 -11.24 5.94
C GLY A 90 -8.70 -12.48 6.65
N GLY A 91 -7.45 -12.43 7.13
CA GLY A 91 -6.71 -13.57 7.67
C GLY A 91 -5.33 -13.77 7.01
N GLU A 92 -4.67 -14.89 7.32
CA GLU A 92 -3.39 -15.45 6.78
C GLU A 92 -2.21 -14.54 6.36
N GLY A 93 -2.22 -13.23 6.60
CA GLY A 93 -1.04 -12.38 6.36
C GLY A 93 -0.85 -11.92 4.91
N ASN A 94 -1.73 -12.30 3.98
CA ASN A 94 -1.58 -11.98 2.56
C ASN A 94 -2.32 -10.69 2.16
N VAL A 95 -1.83 -10.04 1.10
CA VAL A 95 -2.50 -8.93 0.44
C VAL A 95 -3.85 -9.40 -0.11
N PRO A 96 -4.96 -8.69 0.13
CA PRO A 96 -6.27 -9.05 -0.40
C PRO A 96 -6.29 -9.02 -1.92
N THR A 97 -6.74 -10.12 -2.53
CA THR A 97 -6.93 -10.22 -3.99
C THR A 97 -8.10 -9.38 -4.49
N ASP A 98 -9.06 -9.10 -3.62
CA ASP A 98 -10.21 -8.23 -3.87
C ASP A 98 -10.71 -7.57 -2.57
N GLY A 99 -11.92 -6.99 -2.60
CA GLY A 99 -12.52 -6.34 -1.43
C GLY A 99 -12.01 -4.92 -1.13
N TRP A 100 -11.16 -4.38 -2.02
CA TRP A 100 -10.67 -3.01 -1.95
C TRP A 100 -11.80 -1.99 -2.05
N ARG A 101 -11.78 -1.02 -1.13
CA ARG A 101 -12.75 0.06 -1.03
C ARG A 101 -12.05 1.39 -1.28
N PRO A 102 -12.62 2.28 -2.11
CA PRO A 102 -12.07 3.60 -2.31
C PRO A 102 -12.17 4.43 -1.03
N LEU A 103 -11.16 5.25 -0.77
CA LEU A 103 -11.24 6.34 0.21
C LEU A 103 -12.03 7.53 -0.37
N PRO A 104 -12.50 8.47 0.48
CA PRO A 104 -13.24 9.63 0.02
C PRO A 104 -12.53 10.38 -1.12
N GLY A 105 -13.27 10.72 -2.17
CA GLY A 105 -12.73 11.41 -3.35
C GLY A 105 -12.17 10.49 -4.44
N VAL A 106 -12.19 9.17 -4.25
CA VAL A 106 -11.85 8.19 -5.29
C VAL A 106 -13.13 7.57 -5.86
N GLU A 107 -13.35 7.74 -7.16
CA GLU A 107 -14.50 7.18 -7.88
C GLU A 107 -14.06 6.14 -8.92
N GLY A 108 -14.95 5.22 -9.29
CA GLY A 108 -14.72 4.25 -10.37
C GLY A 108 -14.30 2.84 -9.92
N GLY A 109 -13.53 2.17 -10.78
CA GLY A 109 -13.10 0.78 -10.60
C GLY A 109 -12.23 0.53 -9.37
N THR A 110 -12.45 -0.61 -8.71
CA THR A 110 -11.68 -1.03 -7.54
C THR A 110 -10.56 -1.99 -7.93
N PRO A 111 -9.40 -1.92 -7.26
CA PRO A 111 -8.28 -2.80 -7.52
C PRO A 111 -8.62 -4.29 -7.37
N LYS A 112 -7.99 -5.09 -8.23
CA LYS A 112 -7.83 -6.54 -8.09
C LYS A 112 -6.35 -6.86 -8.05
N VAL A 113 -5.97 -7.79 -7.18
CA VAL A 113 -4.58 -8.20 -6.99
C VAL A 113 -4.44 -9.66 -7.42
N ALA A 114 -3.44 -9.93 -8.24
CA ALA A 114 -3.01 -11.28 -8.61
C ALA A 114 -1.58 -11.52 -8.11
N PHE A 115 -1.29 -12.73 -7.65
CA PHE A 115 0.05 -13.15 -7.23
C PHE A 115 0.82 -13.67 -8.45
N ALA A 116 2.10 -13.27 -8.58
CA ALA A 116 2.97 -13.62 -9.71
C ALA A 116 4.28 -14.25 -9.25
#